data_AF-A0A8J7YLJ7-F1
#
_entry.id   AF-A0A8J7YLJ7-F1
#
_cell.length_a   1.000
_cell.length_b   1.000
_cell.length_c   1.000
_cell.angle_alpha   90.00
_cell.angle_beta   90.00
_cell.angle_gamma   90.00
#
_symmetry.space_group_name_H-M   'P 1'
#
loop_
_entity.id
_entity.type
_entity.pdbx_description
1 polymer ?
#
loop_
_entity_poly.entity_id
_entity_poly.type
_entity_poly.pdbx_seq_one_letter_code
_entity_poly.pdbx_strand_id
1 'polypeptide(L)'
;VYVTRHSEIATFPESFRSKGVKNVNWMEGGPGFLEQKILADAGLGDKEPLSVDGCNVQPRRFLTALLRKKGLLGYPSGVTPQSFECLAVEVIGSAGGEKHSLKGTCLFPSKPEWGLGAAEYSVSIPAAVALRHFISGRIRMRGVKPPELLFDSERFISDIREKGFSIAIERN
;
A
#
# COMPACT_ATOMS: atom_id res chain seq x y z
N VAL A 1 3.14 -2.79 12.88
CA VAL A 1 3.45 -3.09 11.47
C VAL A 1 4.55 -4.14 11.41
N TYR A 2 4.63 -4.90 10.33
CA TYR A 2 5.56 -6.02 10.13
C TYR A 2 6.28 -5.86 8.80
N VAL A 3 7.56 -6.25 8.75
CA VAL A 3 8.35 -6.19 7.51
C VAL A 3 7.76 -7.17 6.49
N THR A 4 7.53 -6.68 5.28
CA THR A 4 7.05 -7.50 4.16
C THR A 4 7.69 -7.04 2.86
N ARG A 5 7.60 -7.87 1.82
CA ARG A 5 8.07 -7.51 0.48
C ARG A 5 7.07 -6.59 -0.19
N HIS A 6 7.56 -5.49 -0.77
CA HIS A 6 6.77 -4.57 -1.58
C HIS A 6 7.61 -4.02 -2.73
N SER A 7 6.95 -3.44 -3.73
CA SER A 7 7.56 -3.18 -5.04
C SER A 7 8.61 -2.06 -5.05
N GLU A 8 8.47 -1.04 -4.18
CA GLU A 8 9.33 0.16 -4.16
C GLU A 8 10.74 -0.16 -3.68
N ILE A 9 10.91 -1.20 -2.86
CA ILE A 9 12.24 -1.67 -2.43
C ILE A 9 13.09 -2.07 -3.63
N ALA A 10 12.48 -2.46 -4.75
CA ALA A 10 13.21 -2.79 -5.98
C ALA A 10 13.73 -1.56 -6.74
N THR A 11 13.13 -0.38 -6.57
CA THR A 11 13.46 0.82 -7.37
C THR A 11 14.15 1.91 -6.56
N PHE A 12 13.73 2.14 -5.31
CA PHE A 12 14.26 3.21 -4.47
C PHE A 12 15.79 3.18 -4.28
N PRO A 13 16.44 2.01 -4.08
CA PRO A 13 17.90 1.96 -3.97
C PRO A 13 18.62 2.49 -5.23
N GLU A 14 18.06 2.24 -6.41
CA GLU A 14 18.58 2.78 -7.68
C GLU A 14 18.23 4.25 -7.83
N SER A 15 16.94 4.60 -7.70
CA SER A 15 16.41 5.95 -7.89
C SER A 15 17.07 6.98 -6.97
N PHE A 16 17.45 6.57 -5.76
CA PHE A 16 18.08 7.44 -4.76
C PHE A 16 19.56 7.09 -4.49
N ARG A 17 20.21 6.31 -5.37
CA ARG A 17 21.63 5.97 -5.23
C ARG A 17 22.51 7.21 -5.09
N SER A 18 22.26 8.23 -5.91
CA SER A 18 23.01 9.50 -5.87
C SER A 18 22.85 10.28 -4.57
N LYS A 19 21.78 10.01 -3.81
CA LYS A 19 21.54 10.57 -2.48
C LYS A 19 22.14 9.73 -1.35
N GLY A 20 22.83 8.63 -1.67
CA GLY A 20 23.49 7.77 -0.70
C GLY A 20 22.54 6.91 0.13
N VAL A 21 21.37 6.52 -0.43
CA VAL A 21 20.46 5.57 0.23
C VAL A 21 21.21 4.28 0.58
N LYS A 22 21.10 3.86 1.86
CA LYS A 22 21.74 2.64 2.36
C LYS A 22 20.74 1.53 2.67
N ASN A 23 19.53 1.90 3.12
CA ASN A 23 18.49 0.97 3.54
C ASN A 23 17.14 1.47 3.05
N VAL A 24 16.30 0.56 2.58
CA VAL A 24 14.90 0.81 2.22
C VAL A 24 14.09 -0.36 2.76
N ASN A 25 13.19 -0.08 3.69
CA ASN A 25 12.35 -1.08 4.32
C ASN A 25 10.89 -0.75 4.05
N TRP A 26 10.07 -1.78 3.85
CA TRP A 26 8.63 -1.68 3.80
C TRP A 26 8.02 -2.48 4.94
N MET A 27 7.03 -1.88 5.59
CA MET A 27 6.29 -2.53 6.67
C MET A 27 4.81 -2.29 6.46
N GLU A 28 4.01 -3.32 6.74
CA GLU A 28 2.56 -3.28 6.59
C GLU A 28 1.89 -3.86 7.84
N GLY A 29 0.65 -3.46 8.08
CA GLY A 29 -0.16 -4.07 9.12
C GLY A 29 -1.40 -3.24 9.43
N GLY A 30 -2.22 -3.77 10.30
CA GLY A 30 -3.45 -3.13 10.74
C GLY A 30 -4.14 -3.97 11.81
N PRO A 31 -5.31 -3.52 12.27
CA PRO A 31 -6.16 -4.33 13.15
C PRO A 31 -6.44 -5.70 12.53
N GLY A 32 -6.38 -6.78 13.32
CA GLY A 32 -6.66 -8.13 12.82
C GLY A 32 -5.49 -8.85 12.14
N PHE A 33 -4.35 -8.18 11.93
CA PHE A 33 -3.22 -8.77 11.19
C PHE A 33 -2.61 -9.99 11.93
N LEU A 34 -2.54 -9.94 13.27
CA LEU A 34 -1.95 -11.02 14.05
C LEU A 34 -2.85 -12.26 14.03
N GLU A 35 -4.16 -12.07 14.11
CA GLU A 35 -5.17 -13.12 14.02
C GLU A 35 -5.12 -13.81 12.65
N GLN A 36 -5.00 -13.04 11.57
CA GLN A 36 -4.79 -13.57 10.23
C GLN A 36 -3.47 -14.33 10.11
N LYS A 37 -2.39 -13.82 10.72
CA LYS A 37 -1.10 -14.49 10.77
C LYS A 37 -1.19 -15.83 11.50
N ILE A 38 -1.88 -15.92 12.63
CA ILE A 38 -2.05 -17.18 13.37
C ILE A 38 -2.73 -18.25 12.50
N LEU A 39 -3.77 -17.88 11.73
CA LEU A 39 -4.41 -18.81 10.80
C LEU A 39 -3.46 -19.26 9.68
N ALA A 40 -2.67 -18.34 9.13
CA ALA A 40 -1.69 -18.65 8.11
C ALA A 40 -0.59 -19.58 8.64
N ASP A 41 -0.03 -19.28 9.82
CA ASP A 41 1.00 -20.08 10.48
C ASP A 41 0.49 -21.49 10.88
N ALA A 42 -0.81 -21.63 11.13
CA ALA A 42 -1.47 -22.92 11.35
C ALA A 42 -1.68 -23.74 10.05
N GLY A 43 -1.22 -23.26 8.89
CA GLY A 43 -1.30 -23.95 7.61
C GLY A 43 -2.59 -23.66 6.81
N LEU A 44 -3.49 -22.81 7.30
CA LEU A 44 -4.72 -22.47 6.55
C LEU A 44 -4.44 -21.55 5.35
N GLY A 45 -3.22 -21.02 5.23
CA GLY A 45 -2.73 -20.31 4.06
C GLY A 45 -2.16 -21.21 2.95
N ASP A 46 -2.00 -22.51 3.21
CA ASP A 46 -1.22 -23.39 2.34
C ASP A 46 -1.94 -23.76 1.04
N LYS A 47 -1.11 -23.94 0.01
CA LYS A 47 -1.54 -24.33 -1.34
C LYS A 47 -1.37 -25.84 -1.59
N GLU A 48 -0.57 -26.52 -0.80
CA GLU A 48 -0.40 -27.97 -0.96
C GLU A 48 -1.63 -28.70 -0.38
N PRO A 49 -2.25 -29.65 -1.12
CA PRO A 49 -3.36 -30.42 -0.60
C PRO A 49 -2.94 -31.36 0.53
N LEU A 50 -3.84 -31.53 1.50
CA LEU A 50 -3.76 -32.54 2.55
C LEU A 50 -4.78 -33.65 2.26
N SER A 51 -4.43 -34.91 2.52
CA SER A 51 -5.39 -36.02 2.51
C SER A 51 -6.07 -36.10 3.87
N VAL A 52 -7.38 -35.88 3.91
CA VAL A 52 -8.22 -35.94 5.11
C VAL A 52 -9.37 -36.89 4.82
N ASP A 53 -9.43 -38.03 5.52
CA ASP A 53 -10.46 -39.07 5.32
C ASP A 53 -10.63 -39.50 3.85
N GLY A 54 -9.52 -39.61 3.12
CA GLY A 54 -9.51 -39.97 1.69
C GLY A 54 -9.87 -38.83 0.74
N CYS A 55 -10.19 -37.63 1.24
CA CYS A 55 -10.43 -36.44 0.45
C CYS A 55 -9.16 -35.57 0.34
N ASN A 56 -8.85 -35.07 -0.86
CA ASN A 56 -7.80 -34.06 -1.04
C ASN A 56 -8.35 -32.66 -0.76
N VAL A 57 -7.85 -32.02 0.29
CA VAL A 57 -8.29 -30.69 0.75
C VAL A 57 -7.12 -29.71 0.65
N GLN A 58 -7.24 -28.67 -0.17
CA GLN A 58 -6.30 -27.54 -0.15
C GLN A 58 -6.72 -26.54 0.95
N PRO A 59 -5.91 -26.32 2.00
CA PRO A 59 -6.31 -25.54 3.17
C PRO A 59 -6.80 -24.13 2.83
N ARG A 60 -6.06 -23.39 1.99
CA ARG A 60 -6.44 -22.03 1.59
C ARG A 60 -7.78 -21.97 0.87
N ARG A 61 -8.06 -22.93 -0.01
CA ARG A 61 -9.35 -23.00 -0.72
C ARG A 61 -10.47 -23.38 0.21
N PHE A 62 -10.23 -24.30 1.14
CA PHE A 62 -11.19 -24.67 2.17
C PHE A 62 -11.57 -23.48 3.05
N LEU A 63 -10.57 -22.77 3.63
CA LEU A 63 -10.82 -21.57 4.43
C LEU A 63 -11.60 -20.52 3.63
N THR A 64 -11.17 -20.23 2.40
CA THR A 64 -11.85 -19.26 1.53
C THR A 64 -13.31 -19.65 1.27
N ALA A 65 -13.57 -20.93 0.99
CA ALA A 65 -14.93 -21.44 0.77
C ALA A 65 -15.79 -21.34 2.04
N LEU A 66 -15.23 -21.64 3.21
CA LEU A 66 -15.90 -21.53 4.49
C LEU A 66 -16.26 -20.06 4.81
N LEU A 67 -15.32 -19.13 4.66
CA LEU A 67 -15.55 -17.70 4.86
C LEU A 67 -16.62 -17.18 3.90
N ARG A 68 -16.59 -17.58 2.63
CA ARG A 68 -17.62 -17.23 1.65
C ARG A 68 -19.00 -17.73 2.08
N LYS A 69 -19.09 -19.01 2.47
CA LYS A 69 -20.36 -19.62 2.92
C LYS A 69 -20.93 -18.90 4.14
N LYS A 70 -20.07 -18.35 5.00
CA LYS A 70 -20.44 -17.59 6.20
C LYS A 70 -20.69 -16.10 5.93
N GLY A 71 -20.51 -15.62 4.71
CA GLY A 71 -20.65 -14.20 4.38
C GLY A 71 -19.56 -13.32 5.01
N LEU A 72 -18.37 -13.88 5.26
CA LEU A 72 -17.24 -13.19 5.91
C LEU A 72 -16.16 -12.71 4.92
N LEU A 73 -16.43 -12.79 3.60
CA LEU A 73 -15.54 -12.22 2.59
C LEU A 73 -16.08 -10.87 2.12
N GLY A 74 -15.23 -9.85 2.19
CA GLY A 74 -15.59 -8.48 1.81
C GLY A 74 -16.56 -7.83 2.80
N TYR A 75 -17.19 -6.75 2.36
CA TYR A 75 -18.19 -6.04 3.15
C TYR A 75 -19.56 -6.74 3.04
N PRO A 76 -20.37 -6.76 4.12
CA PRO A 76 -21.73 -7.27 4.05
C PRO A 76 -22.57 -6.54 2.99
N SER A 77 -23.55 -7.23 2.40
CA SER A 77 -24.45 -6.62 1.42
C SER A 77 -25.16 -5.39 2.00
N GLY A 78 -25.18 -4.29 1.25
CA GLY A 78 -25.80 -3.03 1.67
C GLY A 78 -24.96 -2.18 2.63
N VAL A 79 -23.75 -2.63 2.98
CA VAL A 79 -22.80 -1.83 3.78
C VAL A 79 -21.81 -1.13 2.86
N THR A 80 -21.85 0.20 2.86
CA THR A 80 -20.82 1.01 2.22
C THR A 80 -19.63 1.16 3.17
N PRO A 81 -18.42 0.78 2.75
CA PRO A 81 -17.27 0.80 3.64
C PRO A 81 -16.86 2.23 4.00
N GLN A 82 -16.81 2.50 5.30
CA GLN A 82 -16.16 3.67 5.87
C GLN A 82 -14.82 3.25 6.48
N SER A 83 -13.85 3.03 5.60
CA SER A 83 -12.48 2.71 6.00
C SER A 83 -11.57 3.92 5.90
N PHE A 84 -10.44 3.82 6.59
CA PHE A 84 -9.30 4.70 6.44
C PHE A 84 -8.06 3.83 6.26
N GLU A 85 -7.05 4.37 5.59
CA GLU A 85 -5.72 3.77 5.48
C GLU A 85 -4.70 4.87 5.77
N CYS A 86 -3.52 4.50 6.26
CA CYS A 86 -2.45 5.45 6.54
C CYS A 86 -1.13 4.92 5.98
N LEU A 87 -0.47 5.75 5.17
CA LEU A 87 0.93 5.55 4.78
C LEU A 87 1.80 6.46 5.63
N ALA A 88 2.84 5.91 6.23
CA ALA A 88 3.87 6.68 6.91
C ALA A 88 5.23 6.40 6.27
N VAL A 89 6.00 7.46 6.05
CA VAL A 89 7.36 7.40 5.51
C VAL A 89 8.29 8.10 6.48
N GLU A 90 9.32 7.40 6.93
CA GLU A 90 10.40 7.97 7.73
C GLU A 90 11.68 8.01 6.90
N VAL A 91 12.32 9.16 6.85
CA VAL A 91 13.59 9.37 6.14
C VAL A 91 14.61 9.90 7.13
N ILE A 92 15.68 9.13 7.33
CA ILE A 92 16.81 9.50 8.19
C ILE A 92 18.03 9.70 7.29
N GLY A 93 18.67 10.86 7.41
CA GLY A 93 19.81 11.21 6.57
C GLY A 93 20.69 12.28 7.20
N SER A 94 21.56 12.89 6.39
CA SER A 94 22.40 13.99 6.82
C SER A 94 22.42 15.12 5.80
N ALA A 95 22.39 16.36 6.28
CA ALA A 95 22.51 17.57 5.48
C ALA A 95 23.39 18.57 6.23
N GLY A 96 24.39 19.14 5.55
CA GLY A 96 25.35 20.05 6.20
C GLY A 96 26.21 19.40 7.29
N GLY A 97 26.40 18.08 7.25
CA GLY A 97 27.13 17.32 8.27
C GLY A 97 26.30 16.93 9.50
N GLU A 98 25.08 17.44 9.63
CA GLU A 98 24.17 17.11 10.74
C GLU A 98 23.20 16.00 10.34
N LYS A 99 22.78 15.19 11.31
CA LYS A 99 21.75 14.17 11.12
C LYS A 99 20.36 14.80 11.21
N HIS A 100 19.49 14.40 10.30
CA HIS A 100 18.09 14.84 10.24
C HIS A 100 17.17 13.62 10.13
N SER A 101 15.98 13.74 10.70
CA SER A 101 14.90 12.77 10.53
C SER A 101 13.62 13.50 10.13
N LEU A 102 12.97 13.02 9.08
CA LEU A 102 11.70 13.54 8.59
C LEU A 102 10.67 12.42 8.61
N LYS A 103 9.46 12.75 9.05
CA LYS A 103 8.32 11.85 9.00
C LYS A 103 7.21 12.45 8.15
N GLY A 104 6.84 11.76 7.09
CA GLY A 104 5.65 12.04 6.30
C GLY A 104 4.53 11.08 6.65
N THR A 105 3.30 11.57 6.76
CA THR A 105 2.09 10.74 6.88
C THR A 105 1.08 11.14 5.81
N CYS A 106 0.35 10.15 5.29
CA CYS A 106 -0.75 10.33 4.35
C CYS A 106 -1.94 9.50 4.83
N LEU A 107 -3.03 10.17 5.21
CA LEU A 107 -4.30 9.53 5.53
C LEU A 107 -5.16 9.48 4.25
N PHE A 108 -5.56 8.26 3.90
CA PHE A 108 -6.42 7.97 2.76
C PHE A 108 -7.88 7.88 3.22
N PRO A 109 -8.80 8.68 2.67
CA PRO A 109 -10.21 8.53 2.94
C PRO A 109 -10.81 7.38 2.12
N SER A 110 -11.93 6.84 2.57
CA SER A 110 -12.86 6.10 1.71
C SER A 110 -13.65 7.07 0.82
N LYS A 111 -14.34 6.54 -0.19
CA LYS A 111 -15.21 7.31 -1.10
C LYS A 111 -16.61 6.65 -1.17
N PRO A 112 -17.43 6.80 -0.12
CA PRO A 112 -18.72 6.13 0.00
C PRO A 112 -19.68 6.40 -1.16
N GLU A 113 -19.66 7.62 -1.71
CA GLU A 113 -20.48 8.01 -2.87
C GLU A 113 -20.14 7.24 -4.14
N TRP A 114 -18.97 6.61 -4.21
CA TRP A 114 -18.54 5.73 -5.30
C TRP A 114 -18.56 4.25 -4.89
N GLY A 115 -18.97 3.94 -3.66
CA GLY A 115 -18.94 2.59 -3.11
C GLY A 115 -17.53 2.03 -2.88
N LEU A 116 -16.51 2.89 -2.74
CA LEU A 116 -15.12 2.49 -2.59
C LEU A 116 -14.63 2.64 -1.15
N GLY A 117 -13.90 1.64 -0.65
CA GLY A 117 -13.14 1.75 0.59
C GLY A 117 -11.86 2.57 0.39
N ALA A 118 -11.14 2.81 1.49
CA ALA A 118 -9.90 3.56 1.47
C ALA A 118 -8.82 2.90 0.59
N ALA A 119 -8.72 1.57 0.59
CA ALA A 119 -7.72 0.86 -0.21
C ALA A 119 -7.98 0.98 -1.73
N GLU A 120 -9.23 0.81 -2.17
CA GLU A 120 -9.55 0.99 -3.59
C GLU A 120 -9.36 2.45 -4.03
N TYR A 121 -9.71 3.40 -3.16
CA TYR A 121 -9.55 4.82 -3.44
C TYR A 121 -8.06 5.24 -3.44
N SER A 122 -7.26 4.75 -2.49
CA SER A 122 -5.84 5.06 -2.34
C SER A 122 -5.00 4.57 -3.52
N VAL A 123 -5.37 3.44 -4.14
CA VAL A 123 -4.70 2.93 -5.34
C VAL A 123 -5.17 3.64 -6.61
N SER A 124 -6.47 3.88 -6.75
CA SER A 124 -7.05 4.41 -8.00
C SER A 124 -6.75 5.88 -8.25
N ILE A 125 -6.75 6.71 -7.21
CA ILE A 125 -6.59 8.16 -7.36
C ILE A 125 -5.17 8.56 -7.80
N PRO A 126 -4.08 8.07 -7.19
CA PRO A 126 -2.73 8.33 -7.67
C PRO A 126 -2.52 7.88 -9.12
N ALA A 127 -3.10 6.75 -9.53
CA ALA A 127 -3.05 6.30 -10.92
C ALA A 127 -3.76 7.27 -11.88
N ALA A 128 -4.95 7.77 -11.49
CA ALA A 128 -5.68 8.77 -12.28
C ALA A 128 -4.93 10.11 -12.36
N VAL A 129 -4.33 10.58 -11.26
CA VAL A 129 -3.50 11.80 -11.25
C VAL A 129 -2.26 11.61 -12.14
N ALA A 130 -1.56 10.49 -12.01
CA ALA A 130 -0.42 10.13 -12.86
C ALA A 130 -0.78 10.18 -14.36
N LEU A 131 -1.93 9.60 -14.74
CA LEU A 131 -2.41 9.64 -16.11
C LEU A 131 -2.68 11.08 -16.60
N ARG A 132 -3.22 11.96 -15.75
CA ARG A 132 -3.44 13.37 -16.09
C ARG A 132 -2.12 14.12 -16.32
N HIS A 133 -1.09 13.84 -15.53
CA HIS A 133 0.25 14.39 -15.75
C HIS A 133 0.85 13.91 -17.07
N PHE A 134 0.63 12.64 -17.42
CA PHE A 134 1.07 12.08 -18.69
C PHE A 134 0.36 12.75 -19.89
N ILE A 135 -0.97 12.77 -19.90
CA ILE A 135 -1.78 13.33 -21.00
C ILE A 135 -1.53 14.84 -21.19
N SER A 136 -1.29 15.58 -20.11
CA SER A 136 -0.98 17.02 -20.18
C SER A 136 0.45 17.34 -20.64
N GLY A 137 1.26 16.32 -20.98
CA GLY A 137 2.63 16.50 -21.45
C GLY A 137 3.63 16.95 -20.37
N ARG A 138 3.25 16.82 -19.08
CA ARG A 138 4.13 17.15 -17.94
C ARG A 138 5.21 16.10 -17.73
N ILE A 139 4.91 14.84 -18.06
CA ILE A 139 5.90 13.75 -18.06
C ILE A 139 6.52 13.66 -19.44
N ARG A 140 7.82 13.98 -19.54
CA ARG A 140 8.57 13.95 -20.83
C ARG A 140 9.50 12.75 -20.96
N MET A 141 9.79 12.06 -19.86
CA MET A 141 10.70 10.91 -19.86
C MET A 141 10.07 9.73 -20.61
N ARG A 142 10.87 9.03 -21.43
CA ARG A 142 10.45 7.85 -22.19
C ARG A 142 11.00 6.57 -21.56
N GLY A 143 10.30 5.46 -21.80
CA GLY A 143 10.65 4.13 -21.31
C GLY A 143 9.91 3.72 -20.04
N VAL A 144 10.29 2.57 -19.47
CA VAL A 144 9.73 2.06 -18.21
C VAL A 144 10.52 2.69 -17.06
N LYS A 145 9.83 3.51 -16.26
CA LYS A 145 10.44 4.30 -15.18
C LYS A 145 9.54 4.28 -13.94
N PRO A 146 10.14 4.25 -12.74
CA PRO A 146 9.38 4.26 -11.51
C PRO A 146 8.88 5.69 -11.19
N PRO A 147 7.79 5.84 -10.42
CA PRO A 147 7.10 7.11 -10.22
C PRO A 147 7.99 8.20 -9.59
N GLU A 148 8.89 7.83 -8.68
CA GLU A 148 9.80 8.75 -7.99
C GLU A 148 10.79 9.48 -8.93
N LEU A 149 10.92 9.03 -10.18
CA LEU A 149 11.72 9.69 -11.22
C LEU A 149 10.89 10.46 -12.25
N LEU A 150 9.56 10.27 -12.24
CA LEU A 150 8.65 10.79 -13.26
C LEU A 150 7.89 12.04 -12.81
N PHE A 151 7.55 12.12 -11.53
CA PHE A 151 6.67 13.16 -11.01
C PHE A 151 7.44 14.22 -10.22
N ASP A 152 7.04 15.47 -10.41
CA ASP A 152 7.34 16.53 -9.45
C ASP A 152 6.55 16.26 -8.17
N SER A 153 7.27 16.00 -7.06
CA SER A 153 6.64 15.51 -5.82
C SER A 153 5.70 16.53 -5.19
N GLU A 154 6.07 17.82 -5.20
CA GLU A 154 5.25 18.87 -4.58
C GLU A 154 3.93 19.03 -5.33
N ARG A 155 3.98 19.05 -6.66
CA ARG A 155 2.80 19.13 -7.50
C ARG A 155 1.94 17.88 -7.41
N PHE A 156 2.54 16.70 -7.41
CA PHE A 156 1.79 15.45 -7.26
C PHE A 156 1.07 15.42 -5.90
N ILE A 157 1.75 15.80 -4.82
CA ILE A 157 1.14 15.93 -3.49
C ILE A 157 0.00 16.96 -3.50
N SER A 158 0.17 18.10 -4.17
CA SER A 158 -0.89 19.10 -4.31
C SER A 158 -2.14 18.54 -4.99
N ASP A 159 -1.96 17.88 -6.14
CA ASP A 159 -3.07 17.28 -6.90
C ASP A 159 -3.79 16.18 -6.11
N ILE A 160 -3.05 15.45 -5.26
CA ILE A 160 -3.61 14.39 -4.40
C ILE A 160 -4.37 14.98 -3.21
N ARG A 161 -3.89 16.07 -2.61
CA ARG A 161 -4.62 16.81 -1.56
C ARG A 161 -5.98 17.32 -2.05
N GLU A 162 -6.06 17.80 -3.30
CA GLU A 162 -7.34 18.19 -3.92
C GLU A 162 -8.36 17.03 -4.00
N LYS A 163 -7.92 15.77 -3.85
CA LYS A 163 -8.77 14.58 -3.83
C LYS A 163 -9.14 14.11 -2.42
N GLY A 164 -8.83 14.91 -1.40
CA GLY A 164 -9.20 14.66 -0.01
C GLY A 164 -8.15 13.87 0.80
N PHE A 165 -6.96 13.67 0.26
CA PHE A 165 -5.86 12.99 0.96
C PHE A 165 -5.23 13.98 1.94
N SER A 166 -5.10 13.58 3.21
CA SER A 166 -4.47 14.43 4.23
C SER A 166 -3.01 14.05 4.37
N ILE A 167 -2.10 14.95 3.99
CA ILE A 167 -0.65 14.71 4.01
C ILE A 167 0.01 15.69 4.98
N ALA A 168 0.75 15.17 5.96
CA ALA A 168 1.56 15.94 6.91
C ALA A 168 3.04 15.56 6.79
N ILE A 169 3.94 16.53 6.97
CA ILE A 169 5.39 16.31 7.01
C ILE A 169 5.94 17.03 8.24
N GLU A 170 6.61 16.27 9.10
CA GLU A 170 7.13 16.71 10.38
C GLU A 170 8.65 16.52 10.41
N ARG A 171 9.36 17.48 11.02
CA ARG A 171 10.77 17.33 11.37
C ARG A 171 10.84 16.75 12.78
N ASN A 172 11.54 15.64 12.94
CA ASN A 172 11.84 15.07 14.25
C ASN A 172 13.12 15.70 14.82
#